data_AF-A0A8C4W969-F1
#
_entry.id   AF-A0A8C4W969-F1
#
_cell.length_a   1.000
_cell.length_b   1.000
_cell.length_c   1.000
_cell.angle_alpha   90.00
_cell.angle_beta   90.00
_cell.angle_gamma   90.00
#
_symmetry.space_group_name_H-M   'P 1'
#
loop_
_entity.id
_entity.type
_entity.pdbx_description
1 polymer ?
#
loop_
_entity_poly.entity_id
_entity_poly.type
_entity_poly.pdbx_seq_one_letter_code
_entity_poly.pdbx_strand_id
1 'polypeptide(L)'
;REERDQGAQECPSRCPDNSAFKQQKLPAWKPKLAAPTVLSSFFTIGLFCLLMGICLILYARSVKEIQINYSDICLNCSKLRENSSNWDKECNCTVHFTLQENMLVGLMGLSTLH
;
A
#
# COMPACT_ATOMS: atom_id res chain seq x y z
N ARG A 1 -5.77 -60.58 39.92
CA ARG A 1 -6.85 -61.11 39.06
C ARG A 1 -7.32 -59.96 38.18
N GLU A 2 -6.48 -59.40 37.31
CA GLU A 2 -5.80 -60.04 36.16
C GLU A 2 -6.79 -60.69 35.19
N GLU A 3 -6.62 -60.26 33.93
CA GLU A 3 -7.13 -60.79 32.66
C GLU A 3 -8.57 -60.46 32.23
N ARG A 4 -8.68 -59.44 31.36
CA ARG A 4 -9.48 -59.59 30.14
C ARG A 4 -8.67 -59.10 28.94
N ASP A 5 -7.75 -59.98 28.55
CA ASP A 5 -7.34 -60.33 27.19
C ASP A 5 -7.45 -59.21 26.14
N GLN A 6 -6.30 -58.59 25.87
CA GLN A 6 -6.02 -57.90 24.63
C GLN A 6 -6.01 -58.96 23.52
N GLY A 7 -7.17 -59.15 22.89
CA GLY A 7 -7.25 -59.82 21.60
C GLY A 7 -6.43 -59.04 20.59
N ALA A 8 -5.17 -59.43 20.43
CA ALA A 8 -4.36 -59.13 19.26
C ALA A 8 -5.11 -59.70 18.06
N GLN A 9 -5.93 -58.86 17.44
CA GLN A 9 -6.57 -59.19 16.18
C GLN A 9 -5.45 -59.34 15.17
N GLU A 10 -5.16 -60.59 14.81
CA GLU A 10 -4.30 -60.97 13.70
C GLU A 10 -4.93 -60.39 12.43
N CYS A 11 -4.61 -59.13 12.17
CA CYS A 11 -4.96 -58.45 10.94
C CYS A 11 -4.23 -59.21 9.81
N PRO A 12 -4.94 -59.82 8.84
CA PRO A 12 -4.26 -60.37 7.66
C PRO A 12 -3.33 -59.30 7.08
N SER A 13 -2.21 -59.71 6.47
CA SER A 13 -1.12 -58.84 5.95
C SER A 13 -1.54 -57.74 4.94
N ARG A 14 -2.84 -57.58 4.72
CA ARG A 14 -3.52 -56.59 3.88
C ARG A 14 -4.40 -55.60 4.66
N CYS A 15 -4.42 -55.61 5.99
CA CYS A 15 -5.18 -54.63 6.75
C CYS A 15 -4.56 -53.24 6.61
N PRO A 16 -5.32 -52.23 6.13
CA PRO A 16 -4.82 -50.87 6.00
C PRO A 16 -4.60 -50.25 7.38
N ASP A 17 -3.46 -49.57 7.52
CA ASP A 17 -3.08 -48.83 8.72
C ASP A 17 -4.14 -47.76 9.07
N ASN A 18 -4.57 -47.73 10.34
CA ASN A 18 -5.66 -46.90 10.81
C ASN A 18 -5.22 -45.49 11.27
N SER A 19 -3.96 -45.11 11.01
CA SER A 19 -3.46 -43.76 11.29
C SER A 19 -4.26 -42.66 10.57
N ALA A 20 -4.63 -41.60 11.30
CA ALA A 20 -5.43 -40.47 10.80
C ALA A 20 -4.80 -39.75 9.59
N PHE A 21 -3.47 -39.77 9.48
CA PHE A 21 -2.73 -39.23 8.34
C PHE A 21 -2.92 -40.07 7.07
N LYS A 22 -2.80 -41.41 7.20
CA LYS A 22 -2.97 -42.35 6.07
C LYS A 22 -4.43 -42.43 5.60
N GLN A 23 -5.38 -42.21 6.51
CA GLN A 23 -6.81 -42.10 6.20
C GLN A 23 -7.26 -40.72 5.70
N GLN A 24 -6.33 -39.75 5.55
CA GLN A 24 -6.63 -38.37 5.13
C GLN A 24 -7.70 -37.67 6.00
N LYS A 25 -7.80 -38.06 7.28
CA LYS A 25 -8.72 -37.46 8.28
C LYS A 25 -8.05 -36.37 9.10
N LEU A 26 -6.99 -35.76 8.57
CA LEU A 26 -6.40 -34.59 9.22
C LEU A 26 -7.44 -33.47 9.26
N PRO A 27 -7.59 -32.77 10.38
CA PRO A 27 -8.48 -31.62 10.46
C PRO A 27 -7.95 -30.54 9.52
N ALA A 28 -8.60 -30.38 8.37
CA ALA A 28 -8.33 -29.31 7.43
C ALA A 28 -9.36 -28.21 7.63
N TRP A 29 -8.89 -26.97 7.73
CA TRP A 29 -9.79 -25.83 7.56
C TRP A 29 -10.22 -25.78 6.11
N LYS A 30 -11.50 -26.09 5.84
CA LYS A 30 -12.10 -25.99 4.51
C LYS A 30 -12.85 -24.66 4.42
N PRO A 31 -12.27 -23.60 3.84
CA PRO A 31 -12.98 -22.35 3.67
C PRO A 31 -14.14 -22.59 2.72
N LYS A 32 -15.37 -22.38 3.21
CA LYS A 32 -16.57 -22.41 2.36
C LYS A 32 -16.70 -21.04 1.72
N LEU A 33 -16.39 -20.93 0.43
CA LEU A 33 -16.59 -19.70 -0.34
C LEU A 33 -18.10 -19.50 -0.57
N ALA A 34 -18.76 -18.88 0.39
CA ALA A 34 -20.17 -18.52 0.30
C ALA A 34 -20.31 -17.08 -0.21
N ALA A 35 -21.25 -16.85 -1.13
CA ALA A 35 -21.61 -15.52 -1.64
C ALA A 35 -21.78 -14.43 -0.54
N PRO A 36 -22.44 -14.67 0.61
CA PRO A 36 -22.54 -13.66 1.67
C PRO A 36 -21.18 -13.30 2.29
N THR A 37 -20.26 -14.26 2.43
CA THR A 37 -18.93 -14.01 2.99
C THR A 37 -18.09 -13.16 2.05
N VAL A 38 -18.17 -13.45 0.74
CA VAL A 38 -17.46 -12.67 -0.29
C VAL A 38 -18.03 -11.26 -0.36
N LEU A 39 -19.35 -11.10 -0.37
CA LEU A 39 -20.01 -9.80 -0.41
C LEU A 39 -19.67 -8.93 0.81
N SER A 40 -19.71 -9.51 2.02
CA SER A 40 -19.32 -8.82 3.24
C SER A 40 -17.86 -8.34 3.17
N SER A 41 -16.95 -9.16 2.66
CA SER A 41 -15.53 -8.77 2.54
C SER A 41 -15.32 -7.56 1.63
N PHE A 42 -16.04 -7.50 0.49
CA PHE A 42 -15.96 -6.36 -0.42
C PHE A 42 -16.49 -5.08 0.20
N PHE A 43 -17.58 -5.14 0.97
CA PHE A 43 -18.08 -3.95 1.68
C PHE A 43 -17.11 -3.45 2.74
N THR A 44 -16.51 -4.34 3.53
CA THR A 44 -15.53 -3.96 4.55
C THR A 44 -14.28 -3.32 3.94
N ILE A 45 -13.71 -3.96 2.90
CA ILE A 45 -12.52 -3.44 2.21
C ILE A 45 -12.86 -2.13 1.49
N GLY A 46 -14.02 -2.05 0.84
CA GLY A 46 -14.48 -0.84 0.15
C GLY A 46 -14.62 0.34 1.10
N LEU A 47 -15.23 0.14 2.27
CA LEU A 47 -15.36 1.19 3.28
C LEU A 47 -13.98 1.62 3.80
N PHE A 48 -13.09 0.67 4.08
CA PHE A 48 -11.72 0.98 4.50
C PHE A 48 -10.97 1.80 3.43
N CYS A 49 -11.04 1.39 2.17
CA CYS A 49 -10.41 2.10 1.06
C CYS A 49 -11.00 3.50 0.86
N LEU A 50 -12.32 3.69 1.05
CA LEU A 50 -12.95 5.01 0.99
C LEU A 50 -12.44 5.93 2.09
N LEU A 51 -12.40 5.46 3.34
CA LEU A 51 -11.90 6.23 4.47
C LEU A 51 -10.42 6.63 4.24
N MET A 52 -9.58 5.64 3.91
CA MET A 52 -8.17 5.87 3.62
C MET A 52 -7.96 6.79 2.42
N GLY A 53 -8.75 6.64 1.35
CA GLY A 53 -8.68 7.48 0.16
C GLY A 53 -8.97 8.95 0.47
N ILE A 54 -10.00 9.23 1.28
CA ILE A 54 -10.32 10.60 1.71
C ILE A 54 -9.18 11.18 2.56
N CYS A 55 -8.65 10.41 3.52
CA CYS A 55 -7.51 10.82 4.34
C CYS A 55 -6.29 11.19 3.47
N LEU A 56 -5.96 10.35 2.49
CA LEU A 56 -4.86 10.59 1.55
C LEU A 56 -5.09 11.85 0.72
N ILE A 57 -6.31 12.10 0.24
CA ILE A 57 -6.62 13.31 -0.53
C ILE A 57 -6.46 14.57 0.32
N LEU A 58 -6.92 14.56 1.57
CA LEU A 58 -6.75 15.69 2.48
C LEU A 58 -5.27 15.96 2.77
N TYR A 59 -4.50 14.90 2.99
CA TYR A 59 -3.06 15.01 3.20
C TYR A 59 -2.34 15.56 1.97
N ALA A 60 -2.63 15.01 0.78
CA ALA A 60 -2.02 15.45 -0.48
C ALA A 60 -2.34 16.93 -0.78
N ARG A 61 -3.56 17.39 -0.48
CA ARG A 61 -3.97 18.80 -0.64
C ARG A 61 -3.36 19.74 0.39
N SER A 62 -2.95 19.23 1.55
CA SER A 62 -2.29 20.04 2.57
C SER A 62 -0.86 20.43 2.18
N VAL A 63 -0.24 19.71 1.23
CA VAL A 63 1.08 20.04 0.72
C VAL A 63 0.98 21.31 -0.13
N LYS A 64 1.75 22.32 0.25
CA LYS A 64 1.87 23.58 -0.49
C LYS A 64 2.99 23.44 -1.51
N GLU A 65 2.65 23.60 -2.79
CA GLU A 65 3.61 23.61 -3.89
C GLU A 65 3.64 24.99 -4.55
N ILE A 66 4.84 25.50 -4.81
CA ILE A 66 5.05 26.74 -5.56
C ILE A 66 5.80 26.37 -6.83
N GLN A 67 5.14 26.51 -7.99
CA GLN A 67 5.74 26.25 -9.29
C GLN A 67 6.12 27.57 -9.96
N ILE A 68 7.41 27.75 -10.26
CA ILE A 68 7.94 28.97 -10.89
C ILE A 68 8.54 28.59 -12.24
N ASN A 69 7.96 29.10 -13.33
CA ASN A 69 8.50 28.91 -14.67
C ASN A 69 9.51 30.01 -15.01
N TYR A 70 10.79 29.71 -14.88
CA TYR A 70 11.87 30.63 -15.21
C TYR A 70 12.15 30.73 -16.72
N SER A 71 11.57 29.85 -17.54
CA SER A 71 11.78 29.90 -19.00
C SER A 71 11.17 31.14 -19.63
N ASP A 72 9.99 31.56 -19.16
CA ASP A 72 9.30 32.76 -19.65
C ASP A 72 9.98 34.03 -19.14
N ILE A 73 10.43 34.01 -17.88
CA ILE A 73 11.09 35.14 -17.23
C ILE A 73 12.48 35.38 -17.85
N CYS A 74 13.18 34.29 -18.17
CA CYS A 74 14.52 34.31 -18.75
C CYS A 74 14.51 34.08 -20.27
N LEU A 75 13.43 34.48 -20.97
CA LEU A 75 13.24 34.26 -22.40
C LEU A 75 14.41 34.77 -23.25
N ASN A 76 15.03 35.88 -22.85
CA ASN A 76 16.20 36.41 -23.56
C ASN A 76 17.40 35.47 -23.50
N CYS A 77 17.64 34.83 -22.35
CA CYS A 77 18.70 33.83 -22.22
C CYS A 77 18.36 32.53 -22.94
N SER A 78 17.09 32.11 -22.95
CA SER A 78 16.69 30.92 -23.70
C SER A 78 16.85 31.13 -25.21
N LYS A 79 16.40 32.28 -25.73
CA LYS A 79 16.60 32.68 -27.14
C LYS A 79 18.07 32.84 -27.51
N LEU A 80 18.90 33.38 -26.59
CA LEU A 80 20.33 33.48 -26.82
C LEU A 80 20.96 32.10 -27.07
N ARG A 81 20.49 31.07 -26.34
CA ARG A 81 20.97 29.69 -26.40
C ARG A 81 20.49 28.92 -27.64
N GLU A 82 19.41 29.34 -28.31
CA GLU A 82 18.96 28.71 -29.57
C GLU A 82 20.02 28.79 -30.67
N ASN A 83 20.84 29.85 -30.65
CA ASN A 83 21.97 29.98 -31.57
C ASN A 83 23.25 29.49 -30.90
N SER A 84 23.77 28.35 -31.36
CA SER A 84 24.97 27.70 -30.86
C SER A 84 26.22 28.58 -30.90
N SER A 85 26.25 29.62 -31.73
CA SER A 85 27.38 30.56 -31.81
C SER A 85 27.51 31.45 -30.57
N ASN A 86 26.47 31.56 -29.74
CA ASN A 86 26.48 32.36 -28.51
C ASN A 86 26.90 31.55 -27.28
N TRP A 87 27.54 30.39 -27.45
CA TRP A 87 27.92 29.48 -26.35
C TRP A 87 28.82 30.13 -25.29
N ASP A 88 29.66 31.08 -25.70
CA ASP A 88 30.62 31.81 -24.85
C ASP A 88 29.99 33.03 -24.14
N LYS A 89 28.76 33.41 -24.50
CA LYS A 89 28.10 34.60 -23.92
C LYS A 89 27.45 34.28 -22.59
N GLU A 90 27.92 34.92 -21.53
CA GLU A 90 27.31 34.90 -20.19
C GLU A 90 25.89 35.49 -20.24
N CYS A 91 24.92 34.83 -19.60
CA CYS A 91 23.55 35.33 -19.47
C CYS A 91 23.02 35.11 -18.07
N ASN A 92 22.91 36.20 -17.31
CA ASN A 92 22.40 36.18 -15.94
C ASN A 92 20.92 36.55 -15.91
N CYS A 93 20.11 35.68 -15.32
CA CYS A 93 18.70 35.91 -15.08
C CYS A 93 18.37 35.61 -13.62
N THR A 94 17.73 36.57 -12.95
CA THR A 94 17.37 36.46 -11.54
C THR A 94 15.86 36.43 -11.42
N VAL A 95 15.34 35.41 -10.73
CA VAL A 95 13.91 35.27 -10.46
C VAL A 95 13.68 35.47 -8.97
N HIS A 96 12.95 36.54 -8.63
CA HIS A 96 12.53 36.80 -7.25
C HIS A 96 11.20 36.10 -6.98
N PHE A 97 11.13 35.36 -5.88
CA PHE A 97 9.88 34.79 -5.40
C PHE A 97 9.75 35.02 -3.90
N THR A 98 8.50 35.06 -3.44
CA THR A 98 8.16 35.24 -2.04
C THR A 98 7.40 34.02 -1.55
N LEU A 99 7.79 33.50 -0.38
CA LEU A 99 7.09 32.42 0.31
C LEU A 99 6.01 33.06 1.19
N GLN A 100 4.75 32.96 0.77
CA GLN A 100 3.62 33.53 1.52
C GLN A 100 3.31 32.74 2.80
N GLU A 101 3.65 31.45 2.81
CA GLU A 101 3.47 30.55 3.94
C GLU A 101 4.77 29.79 4.22
N ASN A 102 5.02 29.48 5.50
CA ASN A 102 6.17 28.66 5.90
C ASN A 102 5.95 27.23 5.40
N MET A 103 7.01 26.61 4.89
CA MET A 103 7.02 25.17 4.59
C MET A 103 7.06 24.37 5.89
N LEU A 104 5.91 24.28 6.57
CA LEU A 104 5.74 23.40 7.72
C LEU A 104 5.65 21.96 7.21
N VAL A 105 6.57 21.11 7.68
CA VAL A 105 6.46 19.65 7.53
C VAL A 105 5.16 19.23 8.20
N GLY A 106 4.26 18.60 7.46
CA GLY A 106 2.87 18.34 7.86
C GLY A 106 2.74 17.63 9.22
N LEU A 107 2.65 18.41 10.29
CA LEU A 107 2.24 18.00 11.64
C LEU A 107 0.71 18.05 11.75
N MET A 108 -0.02 17.53 10.75
CA MET A 108 -1.45 17.30 10.91
C MET A 108 -1.65 15.91 11.50
N GLY A 109 -1.51 15.82 12.82
CA GLY A 109 -1.75 14.58 13.55
C GLY A 109 -2.14 14.73 15.02
N LEU A 110 -1.94 15.89 15.67
CA LEU A 110 -2.19 16.00 17.13
C LEU A 110 -3.07 17.17 17.60
N SER A 111 -3.61 18.01 16.71
CA SER A 111 -4.29 19.25 17.16
C SER A 111 -5.83 19.21 17.17
N THR A 112 -6.49 18.08 16.90
CA THR A 112 -7.97 17.98 16.97
C THR A 112 -8.48 17.36 18.28
N LEU A 113 -7.87 17.73 19.41
CA LEU A 113 -8.38 17.42 20.75
C LEU A 113 -8.22 18.63 21.66
N HIS A 114 -9.03 19.66 21.40
CA HIS A 114 -9.51 20.59 22.40
C HIS A 114 -10.95 20.99 22.05
#